data_AF-A0A7S3KWU8-F1
#
_entry.id   AF-A0A7S3KWU8-F1
#
_cell.length_a   1.000
_cell.length_b   1.000
_cell.length_c   1.000
_cell.angle_alpha   90.00
_cell.angle_beta   90.00
_cell.angle_gamma   90.00
#
_symmetry.space_group_name_H-M   'P 1'
#
loop_
_entity.id
_entity.type
_entity.pdbx_description
1 polymer ?
#
loop_
_entity_poly.entity_id
_entity_poly.type
_entity_poly.pdbx_seq_one_letter_code
_entity_poly.pdbx_strand_id
1 'polypeptide(L)'
;MTRQRSLLWLLIGSGACSSLCGAFHIQPITTKSATTTKSTTRANLHQVDSLQEWTTHAKDEEQQRDDTILKTLDHEAVLRKELFDLLGLVNVNYKSNLSKKALFHEAIENDKGRTVKGGSYLAQKAFSTKLGDRGPLVFYTDPDCTGRRVKDTFAASYPEIEDKVWWKSDFSKYDPKNYEALLDRVVDYLNEHQSTLYVQDVYAGRDPSFAVPFRFVGEYATHALFAQTMFPKEVLEGMEHADDKRWTMLNVPSFHPDPERDGSRSDAAIIVDFRRRIALVAGPADYCGTIKKTMFTIMNFMLPDAGYLPMHASANVGKNGDAAILFGLSGTGKTTLSADPDRKLIGDDEIAWTDKGISNLEDGCYAKLIDLNKEAEPIIAAALSMPTTVIENVPPPPDGRPLLEVDPQELDLEDRSISENTRFAYGLDCNPAVMEGAKGGHPETVVLLTADAFGVMPPISILNSSEAMYHFVSGYSSKLAGTEVGIVEPKATFSACFGAPFMSRYASVYAKLLAKKMEMTKARCVLLNTGWSGGPYGVGKRMPLRITRALLNAALNGDLDKVDVEVHPIFGLTMPKSCPGVPSEMLNPRKTWTDKEAYDKAALNLQNMFRENFEKKSFGNLDID
;
A
#
# COMPACT_ATOMS: atom_id res chain seq x y z
N MET A 1 38.04 -27.09 41.21
CA MET A 1 39.50 -27.03 41.01
C MET A 1 39.75 -26.14 39.79
N THR A 2 39.54 -24.83 39.88
CA THR A 2 40.49 -23.77 40.32
C THR A 2 41.80 -23.73 39.50
N ARG A 3 41.96 -22.68 38.68
CA ARG A 3 43.20 -21.89 38.40
C ARG A 3 42.85 -20.82 37.34
N GLN A 4 42.57 -19.57 37.73
CA GLN A 4 43.47 -18.39 37.85
C GLN A 4 44.20 -18.06 36.54
N ARG A 5 43.82 -16.99 35.82
CA ARG A 5 44.19 -15.56 35.97
C ARG A 5 45.70 -15.28 36.03
N SER A 6 46.19 -14.47 35.09
CA SER A 6 47.35 -13.57 35.28
C SER A 6 47.31 -12.43 34.25
N LEU A 7 47.25 -11.20 34.77
CA LEU A 7 47.62 -9.93 34.12
C LEU A 7 49.14 -9.88 33.93
N LEU A 8 49.64 -9.18 32.90
CA LEU A 8 50.73 -8.21 33.09
C LEU A 8 50.83 -7.17 31.97
N TRP A 9 50.97 -5.92 32.40
CA TRP A 9 51.40 -4.71 31.69
C TRP A 9 52.93 -4.63 31.56
N LEU A 10 53.44 -3.87 30.57
CA LEU A 10 54.57 -2.90 30.57
C LEU A 10 55.17 -2.78 29.14
N LEU A 11 55.09 -1.63 28.45
CA LEU A 11 55.95 -0.42 28.48
C LEU A 11 57.22 -0.51 27.59
N ILE A 12 57.35 0.46 26.67
CA ILE A 12 58.52 1.20 26.11
C ILE A 12 57.94 2.01 24.92
N GLY A 13 58.14 3.30 24.67
CA GLY A 13 58.94 4.36 25.28
C GLY A 13 59.03 5.55 24.30
N SER A 14 58.70 6.75 24.79
CA SER A 14 59.22 8.10 24.46
C SER A 14 59.70 8.49 23.05
N GLY A 15 59.18 9.64 22.58
CA GLY A 15 59.82 10.58 21.66
C GLY A 15 59.03 11.88 21.55
N ALA A 16 59.58 12.98 22.08
CA ALA A 16 58.94 14.29 22.26
C ALA A 16 58.93 15.18 21.00
N CYS A 17 57.93 16.07 20.87
CA CYS A 17 58.17 17.47 20.52
C CYS A 17 56.96 18.37 20.87
N SER A 18 57.26 19.41 21.66
CA SER A 18 56.56 20.68 21.94
C SER A 18 56.06 21.39 20.67
N SER A 19 55.13 22.34 20.62
CA SER A 19 54.64 23.41 21.52
C SER A 19 53.55 24.18 20.77
N LEU A 20 52.55 24.74 21.48
CA LEU A 20 52.02 26.13 21.36
C LEU A 20 50.55 26.21 21.81
N CYS A 21 50.35 26.45 23.11
CA CYS A 21 49.15 27.11 23.64
C CYS A 21 49.59 28.48 24.17
N GLY A 22 49.07 29.55 23.57
CA GLY A 22 49.28 30.93 24.02
C GLY A 22 48.30 31.27 25.15
N ALA A 23 48.83 31.55 26.33
CA ALA A 23 48.12 32.13 27.46
C ALA A 23 48.08 33.66 27.31
N PHE A 24 46.90 34.28 27.42
CA PHE A 24 46.76 35.72 27.58
C PHE A 24 46.92 36.07 29.07
N HIS A 25 47.97 36.82 29.38
CA HIS A 25 48.20 37.46 30.68
C HIS A 25 47.93 38.96 30.54
N ILE A 26 47.11 39.49 31.45
CA ILE A 26 46.75 40.90 31.56
C ILE A 26 47.82 41.62 32.41
N GLN A 27 48.28 42.78 31.96
CA GLN A 27 49.06 43.74 32.77
C GLN A 27 48.57 45.18 32.51
N PRO A 28 48.82 46.12 33.47
CA PRO A 28 47.89 47.18 33.80
C PRO A 28 48.20 48.56 33.19
N ILE A 29 47.21 49.43 33.38
CA ILE A 29 46.98 50.79 32.88
C ILE A 29 48.09 51.81 33.26
N THR A 30 48.41 52.70 32.32
CA THR A 30 48.85 54.08 32.61
C THR A 30 48.08 55.11 31.77
N THR A 31 47.60 56.14 32.45
CA THR A 31 46.70 57.23 32.05
C THR A 31 47.36 58.36 31.25
N LYS A 32 46.58 59.02 30.36
CA LYS A 32 46.53 60.49 30.22
C LYS A 32 45.29 60.99 29.41
N SER A 33 44.58 61.93 30.03
CA SER A 33 43.64 63.00 29.58
C SER A 33 43.17 63.08 28.10
N ALA A 34 41.94 63.47 27.74
CA ALA A 34 41.07 64.50 28.31
C ALA A 34 39.60 64.45 27.79
N THR A 35 38.71 65.08 28.59
CA THR A 35 37.48 65.85 28.26
C THR A 35 36.14 65.17 27.88
N THR A 36 35.16 65.37 28.81
CA THR A 36 33.69 65.60 28.65
C THR A 36 32.82 64.49 28.02
N THR A 37 31.68 64.02 28.55
CA THR A 37 30.59 64.67 29.32
C THR A 37 29.66 63.61 29.97
N LYS A 38 29.05 63.96 31.12
CA LYS A 38 27.90 63.40 31.89
C LYS A 38 27.10 62.20 31.32
N SER A 39 26.91 61.12 32.11
CA SER A 39 25.71 60.87 32.95
C SER A 39 25.52 59.39 33.39
N THR A 40 25.12 59.22 34.66
CA THR A 40 24.26 58.17 35.27
C THR A 40 24.67 56.68 35.42
N THR A 41 24.88 56.36 36.70
CA THR A 41 24.70 55.16 37.55
C THR A 41 23.87 53.94 37.09
N ARG A 42 24.25 52.76 37.64
CA ARG A 42 23.55 51.44 37.76
C ARG A 42 23.63 50.46 36.57
N ALA A 43 24.73 49.72 36.49
CA ALA A 43 24.77 48.40 35.85
C ALA A 43 25.95 47.61 36.43
N ASN A 44 25.70 46.67 37.35
CA ASN A 44 26.66 45.60 37.72
C ASN A 44 26.01 44.45 38.55
N LEU A 45 24.71 44.21 38.37
CA LEU A 45 24.01 43.05 38.95
C LEU A 45 23.29 42.17 37.92
N HIS A 46 23.23 42.58 36.63
CA HIS A 46 22.55 41.81 35.57
C HIS A 46 23.48 40.94 34.70
N GLN A 47 24.78 40.94 34.97
CA GLN A 47 25.76 40.23 34.12
C GLN A 47 26.18 38.86 34.67
N VAL A 48 25.80 38.53 35.91
CA VAL A 48 26.13 37.23 36.54
C VAL A 48 24.98 36.23 36.35
N ASP A 49 23.72 36.69 36.42
CA ASP A 49 22.54 35.85 36.19
C ASP A 49 22.43 35.35 34.74
N SER A 50 22.79 36.20 33.76
CA SER A 50 22.72 35.85 32.33
C SER A 50 23.77 34.83 31.87
N LEU A 51 24.93 34.78 32.54
CA LEU A 51 25.96 33.76 32.29
C LEU A 51 25.57 32.41 32.92
N GLN A 52 24.92 32.42 34.08
CA GLN A 52 24.39 31.20 34.70
C GLN A 52 23.24 30.61 33.86
N GLU A 53 22.30 31.43 33.39
CA GLU A 53 21.22 31.00 32.49
C GLU A 53 21.75 30.43 31.16
N TRP A 54 22.75 31.06 30.54
CA TRP A 54 23.38 30.53 29.32
C TRP A 54 24.11 29.20 29.56
N THR A 55 24.85 29.05 30.65
CA THR A 55 25.52 27.78 30.97
C THR A 55 24.55 26.67 31.36
N THR A 56 23.36 27.01 31.87
CA THR A 56 22.30 26.04 32.18
C THR A 56 21.61 25.60 30.89
N HIS A 57 21.25 26.53 30.00
CA HIS A 57 20.71 26.19 28.68
C HIS A 57 21.67 25.40 27.80
N ALA A 58 22.96 25.74 27.79
CA ALA A 58 23.96 24.98 27.02
C ALA A 58 24.14 23.54 27.56
N LYS A 59 24.05 23.36 28.88
CA LYS A 59 24.09 22.02 29.51
C LYS A 59 22.80 21.23 29.28
N ASP A 60 21.65 21.90 29.28
CA ASP A 60 20.37 21.26 28.96
C ASP A 60 20.32 20.83 27.49
N GLU A 61 20.84 21.64 26.56
CA GLU A 61 20.98 21.29 25.14
C GLU A 61 21.99 20.17 24.92
N GLU A 62 23.14 20.20 25.61
CA GLU A 62 24.17 19.15 25.54
C GLU A 62 23.65 17.82 26.12
N GLN A 63 22.95 17.88 27.26
CA GLN A 63 22.34 16.71 27.90
C GLN A 63 21.15 16.15 27.09
N GLN A 64 20.35 17.00 26.46
CA GLN A 64 19.29 16.56 25.53
C GLN A 64 19.88 15.93 24.26
N ARG A 65 21.03 16.43 23.79
CA ARG A 65 21.81 15.81 22.71
C ARG A 65 22.35 14.44 23.12
N ASP A 66 22.97 14.35 24.30
CA ASP A 66 23.54 13.12 24.83
C ASP A 66 22.46 12.07 25.10
N ASP A 67 21.30 12.46 25.65
CA ASP A 67 20.15 11.57 25.83
C ASP A 67 19.56 11.10 24.49
N THR A 68 19.55 11.94 23.46
CA THR A 68 19.12 11.56 22.11
C THR A 68 20.12 10.60 21.46
N ILE A 69 21.41 10.85 21.61
CA ILE A 69 22.48 9.99 21.10
C ILE A 69 22.43 8.62 21.81
N LEU A 70 22.29 8.60 23.15
CA LEU A 70 22.19 7.37 23.93
C LEU A 70 20.94 6.55 23.57
N LYS A 71 19.77 7.19 23.39
CA LYS A 71 18.56 6.51 22.92
C LYS A 71 18.69 5.96 21.50
N THR A 72 19.42 6.66 20.63
CA THR A 72 19.66 6.22 19.25
C THR A 72 20.62 5.04 19.21
N LEU A 73 21.69 5.05 20.01
CA LEU A 73 22.64 3.95 20.14
C LEU A 73 21.97 2.69 20.73
N ASP A 74 21.07 2.87 21.69
CA ASP A 74 20.28 1.77 22.27
C ASP A 74 19.32 1.16 21.23
N HIS A 75 18.61 2.00 20.47
CA HIS A 75 17.70 1.53 19.42
C HIS A 75 18.42 0.79 18.28
N GLU A 76 19.58 1.26 17.83
CA GLU A 76 20.35 0.57 16.78
C GLU A 76 20.90 -0.78 17.30
N ALA A 77 21.38 -0.85 18.53
CA ALA A 77 21.84 -2.09 19.14
C ALA A 77 20.71 -3.13 19.28
N VAL A 78 19.52 -2.70 19.71
CA VAL A 78 18.31 -3.53 19.77
C VAL A 78 17.92 -4.04 18.38
N LEU A 79 17.83 -3.14 17.39
CA LEU A 79 17.52 -3.52 16.01
C LEU A 79 18.50 -4.55 15.44
N ARG A 80 19.80 -4.34 15.64
CA ARG A 80 20.85 -5.26 15.20
C ARG A 80 20.68 -6.62 15.85
N LYS A 81 20.43 -6.66 17.17
CA LYS A 81 20.20 -7.91 17.88
C LYS A 81 18.95 -8.63 17.38
N GLU A 82 17.84 -7.92 17.17
CA GLU A 82 16.59 -8.50 16.68
C GLU A 82 16.75 -9.11 15.27
N LEU A 83 17.40 -8.40 14.35
CA LEU A 83 17.64 -8.90 13.00
C LEU A 83 18.70 -10.00 12.95
N PHE A 84 19.67 -9.98 13.86
CA PHE A 84 20.59 -11.11 14.05
C PHE A 84 19.85 -12.35 14.55
N ASP A 85 19.04 -12.23 15.61
CA ASP A 85 18.33 -13.35 16.20
C ASP A 85 17.28 -13.95 15.23
N LEU A 86 16.62 -13.10 14.43
CA LEU A 86 15.57 -13.54 13.49
C LEU A 86 16.13 -14.07 12.16
N LEU A 87 17.16 -13.42 11.59
CA LEU A 87 17.62 -13.68 10.23
C LEU A 87 19.08 -14.11 10.15
N GLY A 88 19.93 -13.83 11.15
CA GLY A 88 21.38 -14.07 11.07
C GLY A 88 22.17 -12.96 10.37
N LEU A 89 21.61 -11.75 10.26
CA LEU A 89 22.32 -10.59 9.71
C LEU A 89 23.37 -10.08 10.71
N VAL A 90 24.65 -10.08 10.31
CA VAL A 90 25.79 -9.72 11.17
C VAL A 90 26.64 -8.60 10.59
N ASN A 91 26.92 -8.63 9.28
CA ASN A 91 27.91 -7.78 8.63
C ASN A 91 27.23 -6.85 7.62
N VAL A 92 26.17 -6.16 8.05
CA VAL A 92 25.39 -5.25 7.21
C VAL A 92 25.30 -3.86 7.85
N ASN A 93 25.11 -2.85 7.00
CA ASN A 93 24.95 -1.46 7.41
C ASN A 93 23.47 -1.11 7.43
N TYR A 94 22.91 -0.74 8.59
CA TYR A 94 21.52 -0.34 8.69
C TYR A 94 21.34 1.16 8.57
N LYS A 95 20.37 1.59 7.76
CA LYS A 95 19.84 2.96 7.71
C LYS A 95 18.39 2.92 8.16
N SER A 96 18.16 3.04 9.47
CA SER A 96 16.84 2.79 10.07
C SER A 96 16.01 4.05 10.29
N ASN A 97 14.71 3.98 9.99
CA ASN A 97 13.70 4.99 10.29
C ASN A 97 14.08 6.41 9.87
N LEU A 98 14.76 6.52 8.73
CA LEU A 98 15.10 7.80 8.11
C LEU A 98 13.83 8.60 7.78
N SER A 99 13.96 9.93 7.75
CA SER A 99 12.86 10.80 7.30
C SER A 99 12.57 10.60 5.81
N LYS A 100 11.34 10.93 5.36
CA LYS A 100 10.98 10.86 3.93
C LYS A 100 11.97 11.60 3.03
N LYS A 101 12.45 12.78 3.48
CA LYS A 101 13.46 13.57 2.77
C LYS A 101 14.83 12.88 2.72
N ALA A 102 15.27 12.28 3.82
CA ALA A 102 16.53 11.54 3.81
C ALA A 102 16.45 10.33 2.87
N LEU A 103 15.34 9.57 2.92
CA LEU A 103 15.11 8.45 1.99
C LEU A 103 15.05 8.89 0.53
N PHE A 104 14.48 10.06 0.24
CA PHE A 104 14.46 10.64 -1.11
C PHE A 104 15.88 10.85 -1.67
N HIS A 105 16.78 11.45 -0.87
CA HIS A 105 18.16 11.69 -1.30
C HIS A 105 18.97 10.40 -1.37
N GLU A 106 18.80 9.50 -0.41
CA GLU A 106 19.39 8.16 -0.41
C GLU A 106 19.01 7.38 -1.68
N ALA A 107 17.76 7.46 -2.12
CA ALA A 107 17.30 6.79 -3.34
C ALA A 107 18.01 7.31 -4.59
N ILE A 108 18.11 8.63 -4.73
CA ILE A 108 18.77 9.27 -5.88
C ILE A 108 20.25 8.91 -5.95
N GLU A 109 20.91 8.77 -4.80
CA GLU A 109 22.32 8.43 -4.74
C GLU A 109 22.57 6.93 -4.98
N ASN A 110 21.78 6.08 -4.32
CA ASN A 110 22.13 4.69 -4.06
C ASN A 110 21.23 3.64 -4.73
N ASP A 111 20.00 3.97 -5.15
CA ASP A 111 19.12 2.97 -5.76
C ASP A 111 19.58 2.66 -7.20
N LYS A 112 20.30 1.54 -7.34
CA LYS A 112 20.81 1.03 -8.62
C LYS A 112 20.17 -0.30 -9.00
N GLY A 113 19.97 -0.51 -10.28
CA GLY A 113 19.44 -1.75 -10.85
C GLY A 113 19.00 -1.53 -12.28
N ARG A 114 18.56 -2.60 -12.92
CA ARG A 114 18.15 -2.53 -14.32
C ARG A 114 16.85 -1.71 -14.48
N THR A 115 16.79 -0.88 -15.51
CA THR A 115 15.62 -0.05 -15.88
C THR A 115 15.17 -0.26 -17.33
N VAL A 116 16.02 -0.90 -18.15
CA VAL A 116 15.74 -1.26 -19.54
C VAL A 116 16.17 -2.70 -19.80
N LYS A 117 15.46 -3.40 -20.68
CA LYS A 117 15.72 -4.82 -20.95
C LYS A 117 17.13 -5.04 -21.49
N GLY A 118 17.88 -5.95 -20.88
CA GLY A 118 19.29 -6.20 -21.20
C GLY A 118 20.26 -5.10 -20.73
N GLY A 119 19.78 -4.11 -19.97
CA GLY A 119 20.60 -3.05 -19.40
C GLY A 119 21.43 -3.47 -18.18
N SER A 120 22.23 -2.53 -17.68
CA SER A 120 23.11 -2.72 -16.51
C SER A 120 22.33 -2.79 -15.19
N TYR A 121 22.76 -3.66 -14.27
CA TYR A 121 22.31 -3.67 -12.87
C TYR A 121 22.88 -2.52 -12.03
N LEU A 122 23.71 -1.65 -12.63
CA LEU A 122 24.25 -0.45 -11.99
C LEU A 122 23.55 0.84 -12.48
N ALA A 123 22.50 0.72 -13.30
CA ALA A 123 21.77 1.89 -13.78
C ALA A 123 21.01 2.58 -12.64
N GLN A 124 20.92 3.91 -12.69
CA GLN A 124 20.16 4.69 -11.71
C GLN A 124 18.66 4.39 -11.85
N LYS A 125 17.99 4.09 -10.73
CA LYS A 125 16.56 3.81 -10.71
C LYS A 125 15.70 4.98 -10.24
N ALA A 126 16.23 5.81 -9.35
CA ALA A 126 15.47 6.90 -8.74
C ALA A 126 15.97 8.29 -9.19
N PHE A 127 15.05 9.20 -9.49
CA PHE A 127 15.33 10.51 -10.04
C PHE A 127 14.46 11.58 -9.39
N SER A 128 15.04 12.75 -9.13
CA SER A 128 14.26 13.93 -8.74
C SER A 128 13.61 14.58 -9.96
N THR A 129 12.46 15.23 -9.74
CA THR A 129 11.89 16.22 -10.66
C THR A 129 12.47 17.62 -10.39
N LYS A 130 12.02 18.63 -11.15
CA LYS A 130 12.37 20.05 -10.93
C LYS A 130 12.07 20.56 -9.51
N LEU A 131 11.14 19.92 -8.81
CA LEU A 131 10.74 20.33 -7.46
C LEU A 131 11.69 19.85 -6.36
N GLY A 132 12.66 18.97 -6.66
CA GLY A 132 13.53 18.40 -5.64
C GLY A 132 12.76 17.52 -4.65
N ASP A 133 13.22 17.52 -3.39
CA ASP A 133 12.54 16.87 -2.26
C ASP A 133 11.19 17.51 -1.88
N ARG A 134 10.79 18.60 -2.54
CA ARG A 134 9.47 19.23 -2.43
C ARG A 134 8.46 18.68 -3.44
N GLY A 135 8.87 17.77 -4.32
CA GLY A 135 7.99 17.06 -5.24
C GLY A 135 8.20 15.55 -5.20
N PRO A 136 7.79 14.85 -6.28
CA PRO A 136 7.85 13.40 -6.34
C PRO A 136 9.25 12.88 -6.67
N LEU A 137 9.55 11.70 -6.14
CA LEU A 137 10.63 10.84 -6.60
C LEU A 137 10.10 9.99 -7.75
N VAL A 138 10.77 10.02 -8.90
CA VAL A 138 10.46 9.13 -10.03
C VAL A 138 11.34 7.88 -9.92
N PHE A 139 10.72 6.71 -9.84
CA PHE A 139 11.40 5.42 -9.72
C PHE A 139 11.09 4.52 -10.92
N TYR A 140 12.11 3.88 -11.46
CA TYR A 140 11.97 2.88 -12.52
C TYR A 140 12.25 1.49 -11.97
N THR A 141 11.26 0.61 -12.06
CA THR A 141 11.38 -0.79 -11.65
C THR A 141 12.23 -1.56 -12.66
N ASP A 142 12.55 -2.82 -12.35
CA ASP A 142 13.07 -3.74 -13.35
C ASP A 142 12.09 -3.81 -14.54
N PRO A 143 12.57 -3.80 -15.79
CA PRO A 143 11.72 -3.81 -16.98
C PRO A 143 10.83 -5.05 -17.08
N ASP A 144 11.23 -6.18 -16.49
CA ASP A 144 10.42 -7.40 -16.43
C ASP A 144 9.47 -7.41 -15.21
N CYS A 145 9.44 -6.33 -14.42
CA CYS A 145 8.67 -6.18 -13.18
C CYS A 145 7.99 -4.80 -13.05
N THR A 146 7.29 -4.31 -14.08
CA THR A 146 6.45 -3.09 -13.98
C THR A 146 5.08 -3.33 -13.33
N GLY A 147 4.93 -4.47 -12.67
CA GLY A 147 3.74 -4.95 -11.98
C GLY A 147 4.05 -6.21 -11.17
N ARG A 148 3.04 -6.76 -10.50
CA ARG A 148 3.23 -7.90 -9.60
C ARG A 148 3.68 -9.17 -10.32
N ARG A 149 4.69 -9.85 -9.77
CA ARG A 149 5.08 -11.22 -10.14
C ARG A 149 4.21 -12.28 -9.46
N VAL A 150 2.92 -12.29 -9.78
CA VAL A 150 1.91 -13.13 -9.10
C VAL A 150 2.23 -14.64 -9.09
N LYS A 151 2.85 -15.14 -10.16
CA LYS A 151 3.22 -16.56 -10.27
C LYS A 151 4.52 -16.90 -9.54
N ASP A 152 5.27 -15.89 -9.08
CA ASP A 152 6.45 -16.03 -8.24
C ASP A 152 6.12 -15.73 -6.76
N THR A 153 4.83 -15.76 -6.40
CA THR A 153 4.35 -15.54 -5.02
C THR A 153 3.92 -16.85 -4.37
N PHE A 154 4.43 -17.12 -3.17
CA PHE A 154 4.31 -18.40 -2.48
C PHE A 154 4.08 -18.23 -0.97
N ALA A 155 3.70 -19.33 -0.32
CA ALA A 155 3.84 -19.48 1.13
C ALA A 155 4.60 -20.76 1.48
N ALA A 156 5.44 -20.68 2.51
CA ALA A 156 6.13 -21.85 3.07
C ALA A 156 5.08 -22.84 3.63
N SER A 157 5.01 -24.03 3.04
CA SER A 157 3.91 -24.98 3.25
C SER A 157 4.14 -25.87 4.48
N TYR A 158 3.93 -25.30 5.66
CA TYR A 158 3.99 -26.05 6.92
C TYR A 158 2.67 -26.79 7.22
N PRO A 159 2.72 -27.97 7.87
CA PRO A 159 1.52 -28.78 8.15
C PRO A 159 0.39 -28.06 8.88
N GLU A 160 0.68 -27.12 9.78
CA GLU A 160 -0.31 -26.43 10.63
C GLU A 160 -1.08 -25.29 9.93
N ILE A 161 -0.67 -24.90 8.72
CA ILE A 161 -1.39 -23.90 7.91
C ILE A 161 -1.97 -24.49 6.63
N GLU A 162 -1.69 -25.76 6.36
CA GLU A 162 -1.96 -26.46 5.10
C GLU A 162 -3.45 -26.46 4.75
N ASP A 163 -4.32 -26.57 5.75
CA ASP A 163 -5.78 -26.56 5.64
C ASP A 163 -6.40 -25.14 5.73
N LYS A 164 -5.61 -24.13 6.11
CA LYS A 164 -6.05 -22.74 6.23
C LYS A 164 -5.75 -21.91 4.98
N VAL A 165 -4.60 -22.16 4.35
CA VAL A 165 -4.16 -21.42 3.16
C VAL A 165 -4.90 -21.93 1.94
N TRP A 166 -5.40 -20.98 1.14
CA TRP A 166 -5.96 -21.29 -0.17
C TRP A 166 -4.85 -21.40 -1.20
N TRP A 167 -4.38 -22.63 -1.41
CA TRP A 167 -3.35 -22.94 -2.39
C TRP A 167 -3.85 -22.74 -3.82
N LYS A 168 -3.17 -21.86 -4.55
CA LYS A 168 -3.56 -21.41 -5.90
C LYS A 168 -2.34 -21.05 -6.74
N SER A 169 -2.50 -20.92 -8.04
CA SER A 169 -1.40 -20.65 -8.98
C SER A 169 -0.68 -19.31 -8.76
N ASP A 170 -1.33 -18.39 -8.05
CA ASP A 170 -0.85 -17.05 -7.69
C ASP A 170 -0.57 -16.89 -6.18
N PHE A 171 -0.61 -18.00 -5.43
CA PHE A 171 -0.14 -18.14 -4.05
C PHE A 171 0.11 -19.62 -3.76
N SER A 172 1.20 -20.12 -4.33
CA SER A 172 1.50 -21.55 -4.39
C SER A 172 2.31 -22.02 -3.19
N LYS A 173 2.37 -23.34 -3.00
CA LYS A 173 3.22 -23.95 -1.98
C LYS A 173 4.69 -23.72 -2.29
N TYR A 174 5.45 -23.44 -1.25
CA TYR A 174 6.90 -23.54 -1.26
C TYR A 174 7.34 -24.60 -0.26
N ASP A 175 8.29 -25.46 -0.64
CA ASP A 175 8.82 -26.46 0.28
C ASP A 175 9.56 -25.77 1.44
N PRO A 176 9.24 -26.07 2.71
CA PRO A 176 9.87 -25.41 3.84
C PRO A 176 11.40 -25.55 3.89
N LYS A 177 11.97 -26.69 3.49
CA LYS A 177 13.43 -26.87 3.52
C LYS A 177 14.11 -26.03 2.45
N ASN A 178 13.52 -25.97 1.27
CA ASN A 178 13.99 -25.08 0.21
C ASN A 178 13.88 -23.61 0.61
N TYR A 179 12.79 -23.21 1.28
CA TYR A 179 12.63 -21.84 1.78
C TYR A 179 13.71 -21.48 2.79
N GLU A 180 13.95 -22.35 3.78
CA GLU A 180 14.98 -22.15 4.80
C GLU A 180 16.37 -22.01 4.16
N ALA A 181 16.72 -22.92 3.24
CA ALA A 181 18.00 -22.86 2.53
C ALA A 181 18.13 -21.61 1.64
N LEU A 182 17.05 -21.16 0.99
CA LEU A 182 17.05 -19.92 0.21
C LEU A 182 17.24 -18.69 1.12
N LEU A 183 16.53 -18.64 2.26
CA LEU A 183 16.66 -17.54 3.21
C LEU A 183 18.09 -17.43 3.75
N ASP A 184 18.70 -18.56 4.12
CA ASP A 184 20.09 -18.60 4.59
C ASP A 184 21.04 -18.04 3.51
N ARG A 185 20.88 -18.43 2.24
CA ARG A 185 21.70 -17.92 1.14
C ARG A 185 21.52 -16.42 0.89
N VAL A 186 20.30 -15.90 1.00
CA VAL A 186 20.03 -14.47 0.88
C VAL A 186 20.73 -13.70 1.99
N VAL A 187 20.67 -14.21 3.23
CA VAL A 187 21.34 -13.59 4.38
C VAL A 187 22.86 -13.65 4.25
N ASP A 188 23.41 -14.79 3.85
CA ASP A 188 24.84 -14.96 3.58
C ASP A 188 25.31 -13.97 2.51
N TYR A 189 24.56 -13.86 1.40
CA TYR A 189 24.84 -12.89 0.35
C TYR A 189 24.92 -11.46 0.90
N LEU A 190 23.94 -11.03 1.70
CA LEU A 190 23.94 -9.69 2.30
C LEU A 190 25.14 -9.45 3.22
N ASN A 191 25.50 -10.45 4.04
CA ASN A 191 26.64 -10.40 4.95
C ASN A 191 27.98 -10.35 4.21
N GLU A 192 28.14 -11.12 3.13
CA GLU A 192 29.34 -11.16 2.30
C GLU A 192 29.58 -9.84 1.56
N HIS A 193 28.51 -9.21 1.09
CA HIS A 193 28.57 -7.95 0.32
C HIS A 193 28.60 -6.70 1.19
N GLN A 194 28.49 -6.85 2.51
CA GLN A 194 28.40 -5.72 3.45
C GLN A 194 27.27 -4.75 3.10
N SER A 195 26.14 -5.32 2.67
CA SER A 195 25.04 -4.58 2.06
C SER A 195 24.50 -3.49 3.01
N THR A 196 24.08 -2.37 2.41
CA THR A 196 23.33 -1.34 3.12
C THR A 196 21.84 -1.67 3.04
N LEU A 197 21.18 -1.74 4.19
CA LEU A 197 19.77 -2.07 4.32
C LEU A 197 19.02 -0.91 4.95
N TYR A 198 17.99 -0.43 4.26
CA TYR A 198 17.03 0.54 4.77
C TYR A 198 16.00 -0.20 5.61
N VAL A 199 15.80 0.27 6.84
CA VAL A 199 14.85 -0.33 7.78
C VAL A 199 13.74 0.65 8.05
N GLN A 200 12.49 0.21 7.92
CA GLN A 200 11.33 1.05 8.19
C GLN A 200 10.27 0.28 8.98
N ASP A 201 10.04 0.69 10.22
CA ASP A 201 8.93 0.20 11.03
C ASP A 201 7.64 0.95 10.68
N VAL A 202 6.57 0.21 10.42
CA VAL A 202 5.22 0.69 10.07
C VAL A 202 4.17 -0.27 10.64
N TYR A 203 2.90 0.06 10.46
CA TYR A 203 1.76 -0.76 10.87
C TYR A 203 0.85 -1.06 9.68
N ALA A 204 0.17 -2.19 9.69
CA ALA A 204 -1.01 -2.38 8.85
C ALA A 204 -2.26 -2.20 9.73
N GLY A 205 -3.04 -1.15 9.46
CA GLY A 205 -4.16 -0.71 10.30
C GLY A 205 -3.80 0.45 11.24
N ARG A 206 -4.75 1.38 11.43
CA ARG A 206 -4.61 2.53 12.33
C ARG A 206 -5.21 2.34 13.72
N ASP A 207 -5.99 1.29 13.97
CA ASP A 207 -6.53 1.00 15.30
C ASP A 207 -5.61 0.01 16.04
N PRO A 208 -5.02 0.41 17.19
CA PRO A 208 -4.12 -0.45 17.95
C PRO A 208 -4.71 -1.80 18.37
N SER A 209 -6.04 -1.94 18.43
CA SER A 209 -6.70 -3.19 18.80
C SER A 209 -6.58 -4.31 17.76
N PHE A 210 -6.27 -3.99 16.51
CA PHE A 210 -6.07 -5.00 15.46
C PHE A 210 -4.86 -4.75 14.57
N ALA A 211 -4.26 -3.56 14.64
CA ALA A 211 -3.11 -3.21 13.83
C ALA A 211 -1.96 -4.19 14.04
N VAL A 212 -1.28 -4.52 12.95
CA VAL A 212 -0.16 -5.46 12.95
C VAL A 212 1.13 -4.68 12.70
N PRO A 213 2.15 -4.80 13.57
CA PRO A 213 3.45 -4.17 13.33
C PRO A 213 4.22 -4.89 12.23
N PHE A 214 4.78 -4.11 11.31
CA PHE A 214 5.63 -4.58 10.21
C PHE A 214 6.95 -3.83 10.20
N ARG A 215 8.04 -4.57 9.97
CA ARG A 215 9.36 -4.03 9.71
C ARG A 215 9.77 -4.35 8.28
N PHE A 216 9.89 -3.32 7.46
CA PHE A 216 10.56 -3.42 6.18
C PHE A 216 12.07 -3.41 6.39
N VAL A 217 12.79 -4.32 5.74
CA VAL A 217 14.26 -4.39 5.67
C VAL A 217 14.64 -4.66 4.22
N GLY A 218 15.27 -3.71 3.53
CA GLY A 218 15.62 -3.94 2.13
C GLY A 218 16.64 -2.99 1.54
N GLU A 219 17.06 -3.29 0.32
CA GLU A 219 18.21 -2.64 -0.33
C GLU A 219 17.91 -1.25 -0.90
N TYR A 220 16.66 -0.95 -1.23
CA TYR A 220 16.29 0.31 -1.88
C TYR A 220 15.65 1.31 -0.91
N ALA A 221 16.15 2.54 -0.91
CA ALA A 221 15.60 3.64 -0.14
C ALA A 221 14.20 4.02 -0.64
N THR A 222 13.94 3.90 -1.96
CA THR A 222 12.61 4.11 -2.54
C THR A 222 11.57 3.18 -1.93
N HIS A 223 11.92 1.91 -1.67
CA HIS A 223 11.00 0.95 -1.06
C HIS A 223 10.68 1.28 0.40
N ALA A 224 11.67 1.75 1.16
CA ALA A 224 11.43 2.27 2.51
C ALA A 224 10.58 3.56 2.49
N LEU A 225 10.81 4.46 1.53
CA LEU A 225 10.00 5.68 1.34
C LEU A 225 8.55 5.32 0.98
N PHE A 226 8.37 4.33 0.10
CA PHE A 226 7.06 3.80 -0.27
C PHE A 226 6.36 3.20 0.95
N ALA A 227 7.03 2.36 1.75
CA ALA A 227 6.45 1.80 2.98
C ALA A 227 6.04 2.91 3.97
N GLN A 228 6.89 3.92 4.18
CA GLN A 228 6.58 5.09 5.01
C GLN A 228 5.42 5.94 4.45
N THR A 229 5.19 5.92 3.14
CA THR A 229 4.10 6.67 2.50
C THR A 229 2.78 5.91 2.57
N MET A 230 2.83 4.59 2.42
CA MET A 230 1.64 3.75 2.31
C MET A 230 1.10 3.23 3.64
N PHE A 231 1.88 3.27 4.72
CA PHE A 231 1.51 2.62 5.98
C PHE A 231 1.64 3.53 7.20
N PRO A 232 0.73 3.41 8.19
CA PRO A 232 0.80 4.19 9.42
C PRO A 232 2.11 3.99 10.17
N LYS A 233 2.60 5.04 10.82
CA LYS A 233 3.79 5.01 11.70
C LYS A 233 3.47 5.19 13.18
N GLU A 234 2.40 5.90 13.50
CA GLU A 234 2.07 6.33 14.86
C GLU A 234 0.93 5.49 15.44
N VAL A 235 1.18 4.19 15.65
CA VAL A 235 0.19 3.24 16.23
C VAL A 235 0.71 2.56 17.50
N LEU A 236 1.98 2.80 17.87
CA LEU A 236 2.59 2.24 19.08
C LEU A 236 1.83 2.61 20.37
N GLU A 237 1.33 3.85 20.43
CA GLU A 237 0.57 4.32 21.58
C GLU A 237 -0.74 3.52 21.70
N GLY A 238 -0.79 2.63 22.70
CA GLY A 238 -1.93 1.75 22.97
C GLY A 238 -1.80 0.33 22.42
N MET A 239 -0.67 -0.05 21.83
CA MET A 239 -0.41 -1.43 21.40
C MET A 239 0.39 -2.19 22.47
N GLU A 240 -0.25 -3.15 23.14
CA GLU A 240 0.44 -4.07 24.04
C GLU A 240 1.22 -5.13 23.25
N HIS A 241 2.49 -5.34 23.64
CA HIS A 241 3.34 -6.40 23.09
C HIS A 241 3.52 -6.33 21.57
N ALA A 242 3.80 -5.13 21.04
CA ALA A 242 3.96 -4.91 19.60
C ALA A 242 5.08 -5.78 19.01
N ASP A 243 6.22 -5.89 19.70
CA ASP A 243 7.36 -6.70 19.22
C ASP A 243 7.02 -8.19 19.13
N ASP A 244 6.20 -8.71 20.06
CA ASP A 244 5.73 -10.11 20.06
C ASP A 244 4.78 -10.43 18.89
N LYS A 245 4.38 -9.43 18.10
CA LYS A 245 3.45 -9.55 16.95
C LYS A 245 4.10 -9.11 15.64
N ARG A 246 5.36 -8.66 15.68
CA ARG A 246 6.05 -8.03 14.54
C ARG A 246 6.28 -9.03 13.41
N TRP A 247 5.98 -8.57 12.20
CA TRP A 247 6.36 -9.20 10.94
C TRP A 247 7.58 -8.50 10.37
N THR A 248 8.47 -9.26 9.72
CA THR A 248 9.64 -8.70 9.03
C THR A 248 9.60 -9.03 7.55
N MET A 249 9.67 -8.02 6.69
CA MET A 249 9.85 -8.20 5.25
C MET A 249 11.33 -7.97 4.90
N LEU A 250 12.00 -9.01 4.42
CA LEU A 250 13.35 -8.93 3.86
C LEU A 250 13.24 -8.80 2.34
N ASN A 251 13.59 -7.65 1.78
CA ASN A 251 13.47 -7.33 0.36
C ASN A 251 14.84 -7.09 -0.28
N VAL A 252 15.28 -8.05 -1.09
CA VAL A 252 16.64 -8.14 -1.65
C VAL A 252 16.56 -8.35 -3.17
N PRO A 253 16.24 -7.29 -3.94
CA PRO A 253 16.12 -7.42 -5.39
C PRO A 253 17.41 -7.85 -6.10
N SER A 254 18.57 -7.66 -5.48
CA SER A 254 19.88 -7.99 -6.05
C SER A 254 20.23 -9.49 -5.98
N PHE A 255 19.55 -10.28 -5.14
CA PHE A 255 19.78 -11.72 -5.04
C PHE A 255 18.83 -12.47 -5.97
N HIS A 256 19.33 -13.11 -7.02
CA HIS A 256 18.51 -13.89 -7.95
C HIS A 256 18.50 -15.37 -7.54
N PRO A 257 17.35 -15.94 -7.12
CA PRO A 257 17.24 -17.37 -6.88
C PRO A 257 17.51 -18.19 -8.15
N ASP A 258 18.10 -19.37 -7.96
CA ASP A 258 18.26 -20.37 -9.01
C ASP A 258 17.08 -21.35 -8.95
N PRO A 259 16.24 -21.46 -10.00
CA PRO A 259 15.05 -22.31 -9.97
C PRO A 259 15.32 -23.79 -9.66
N GLU A 260 16.43 -24.35 -10.17
CA GLU A 260 16.75 -25.77 -9.97
C GLU A 260 17.27 -26.02 -8.56
N ARG A 261 18.08 -25.11 -8.02
CA ARG A 261 18.67 -25.21 -6.68
C ARG A 261 17.68 -24.86 -5.58
N ASP A 262 16.96 -23.75 -5.75
CA ASP A 262 16.15 -23.14 -4.70
C ASP A 262 14.68 -23.56 -4.79
N GLY A 263 14.25 -24.18 -5.90
CA GLY A 263 12.86 -24.57 -6.10
C GLY A 263 11.91 -23.39 -6.34
N SER A 264 12.46 -22.22 -6.68
CA SER A 264 11.67 -21.11 -7.22
C SER A 264 11.20 -21.42 -8.64
N ARG A 265 10.20 -20.69 -9.11
CA ARG A 265 9.71 -20.80 -10.50
C ARG A 265 10.60 -20.07 -11.50
N SER A 266 11.23 -19.00 -11.06
CA SER A 266 12.04 -18.09 -11.88
C SER A 266 13.17 -17.50 -11.04
N ASP A 267 13.86 -16.51 -11.60
CA ASP A 267 14.90 -15.71 -10.95
C ASP A 267 14.35 -14.75 -9.87
N ALA A 268 13.09 -14.91 -9.47
CA ALA A 268 12.47 -14.19 -8.37
C ALA A 268 11.61 -15.12 -7.50
N ALA A 269 11.49 -14.77 -6.22
CA ALA A 269 10.62 -15.45 -5.28
C ALA A 269 10.09 -14.47 -4.21
N ILE A 270 8.77 -14.42 -4.06
CA ILE A 270 8.07 -13.68 -3.01
C ILE A 270 7.43 -14.72 -2.10
N ILE A 271 7.98 -14.95 -0.91
CA ILE A 271 7.59 -16.07 -0.04
C ILE A 271 7.14 -15.55 1.32
N VAL A 272 5.94 -15.94 1.74
CA VAL A 272 5.41 -15.66 3.08
C VAL A 272 5.60 -16.88 3.98
N ASP A 273 6.35 -16.72 5.07
CA ASP A 273 6.45 -17.69 6.16
C ASP A 273 5.58 -17.21 7.33
N PHE A 274 4.39 -17.82 7.46
CA PHE A 274 3.45 -17.53 8.56
C PHE A 274 3.92 -18.02 9.93
N ARG A 275 4.80 -19.03 9.99
CA ARG A 275 5.33 -19.59 11.24
C ARG A 275 6.36 -18.65 11.84
N ARG A 276 7.31 -18.18 11.03
CA ARG A 276 8.42 -17.29 11.43
C ARG A 276 8.06 -15.81 11.34
N ARG A 277 6.91 -15.47 10.73
CA ARG A 277 6.44 -14.10 10.46
C ARG A 277 7.42 -13.31 9.60
N ILE A 278 7.92 -13.98 8.57
CA ILE A 278 8.86 -13.41 7.61
C ILE A 278 8.19 -13.35 6.24
N ALA A 279 8.37 -12.25 5.53
CA ALA A 279 8.14 -12.17 4.09
C ALA A 279 9.49 -11.98 3.40
N LEU A 280 9.87 -12.89 2.50
CA LEU A 280 11.06 -12.76 1.67
C LEU A 280 10.65 -12.27 0.28
N VAL A 281 11.30 -11.22 -0.21
CA VAL A 281 11.25 -10.80 -1.62
C VAL A 281 12.69 -10.90 -2.15
N ALA A 282 12.93 -11.86 -3.04
CA ALA A 282 14.23 -12.07 -3.68
C ALA A 282 14.09 -11.96 -5.20
N GLY A 283 15.13 -11.46 -5.86
CA GLY A 283 15.25 -11.30 -7.31
C GLY A 283 14.62 -10.00 -7.82
N PRO A 284 14.61 -9.77 -9.14
CA PRO A 284 14.16 -8.52 -9.77
C PRO A 284 12.63 -8.37 -9.71
N ALA A 285 12.11 -8.26 -8.49
CA ALA A 285 10.71 -8.14 -8.07
C ALA A 285 10.49 -6.78 -7.35
N ASP A 286 11.13 -5.73 -7.86
CA ASP A 286 11.27 -4.42 -7.24
C ASP A 286 10.10 -3.45 -7.49
N TYR A 287 8.99 -3.95 -8.00
CA TYR A 287 7.73 -3.20 -8.05
C TYR A 287 7.24 -2.85 -6.64
N CYS A 288 6.99 -1.57 -6.35
CA CYS A 288 6.62 -1.15 -4.98
C CYS A 288 5.33 -1.83 -4.49
N GLY A 289 4.39 -2.11 -5.40
CA GLY A 289 3.17 -2.85 -5.09
C GLY A 289 3.40 -4.27 -4.54
N THR A 290 4.60 -4.85 -4.69
CA THR A 290 4.98 -6.12 -4.04
C THR A 290 4.98 -5.98 -2.52
N ILE A 291 5.49 -4.87 -1.98
CA ILE A 291 5.52 -4.60 -0.52
C ILE A 291 4.08 -4.49 -0.01
N LYS A 292 3.30 -3.59 -0.62
CA LYS A 292 1.89 -3.35 -0.26
C LYS A 292 1.08 -4.64 -0.22
N LYS A 293 1.09 -5.38 -1.33
CA LYS A 293 0.21 -6.55 -1.49
C LYS A 293 0.70 -7.78 -0.73
N THR A 294 1.97 -7.87 -0.38
CA THR A 294 2.46 -8.92 0.53
C THR A 294 1.93 -8.69 1.94
N MET A 295 2.01 -7.45 2.45
CA MET A 295 1.41 -7.09 3.74
C MET A 295 -0.09 -7.33 3.75
N PHE A 296 -0.81 -6.94 2.68
CA PHE A 296 -2.24 -7.23 2.58
C PHE A 296 -2.55 -8.74 2.55
N THR A 297 -1.73 -9.55 1.89
CA THR A 297 -1.89 -11.02 1.87
C THR A 297 -1.76 -11.62 3.27
N ILE A 298 -0.85 -11.08 4.08
CA ILE A 298 -0.68 -11.44 5.49
C ILE A 298 -1.91 -11.01 6.31
N MET A 299 -2.40 -9.79 6.13
CA MET A 299 -3.62 -9.31 6.80
C MET A 299 -4.85 -10.14 6.43
N ASN A 300 -4.98 -10.55 5.17
CA ASN A 300 -6.02 -11.47 4.70
C ASN A 300 -5.95 -12.85 5.38
N PHE A 301 -4.76 -13.27 5.82
CA PHE A 301 -4.59 -14.53 6.55
C PHE A 301 -4.92 -14.37 8.03
N MET A 302 -4.49 -13.28 8.66
CA MET A 302 -4.56 -13.10 10.12
C MET A 302 -5.94 -12.63 10.60
N LEU A 303 -6.48 -11.59 9.97
CA LEU A 303 -7.69 -10.92 10.46
C LEU A 303 -8.93 -11.83 10.57
N PRO A 304 -9.14 -12.83 9.70
CA PRO A 304 -10.26 -13.75 9.85
C PRO A 304 -10.26 -14.57 11.15
N ASP A 305 -9.11 -14.89 11.75
CA ASP A 305 -9.07 -15.59 13.05
C ASP A 305 -9.63 -14.72 14.19
N ALA A 306 -9.53 -13.40 14.05
CA ALA A 306 -10.14 -12.44 14.97
C ALA A 306 -11.61 -12.13 14.64
N GLY A 307 -12.19 -12.78 13.63
CA GLY A 307 -13.55 -12.49 13.15
C GLY A 307 -13.68 -11.17 12.39
N TYR A 308 -12.55 -10.58 11.97
CA TYR A 308 -12.52 -9.35 11.19
C TYR A 308 -12.47 -9.67 9.70
N LEU A 309 -13.17 -8.87 8.89
CA LEU A 309 -13.22 -9.04 7.45
C LEU A 309 -12.23 -8.07 6.78
N PRO A 310 -11.06 -8.54 6.31
CA PRO A 310 -10.22 -7.78 5.40
C PRO A 310 -10.85 -7.74 4.00
N MET A 311 -10.76 -6.59 3.34
CA MET A 311 -11.49 -6.29 2.12
C MET A 311 -10.59 -5.56 1.13
N HIS A 312 -10.63 -6.01 -0.13
CA HIS A 312 -10.08 -5.27 -1.26
C HIS A 312 -11.16 -4.33 -1.81
N ALA A 313 -11.29 -3.18 -1.18
CA ALA A 313 -12.38 -2.23 -1.39
C ALA A 313 -11.93 -0.81 -1.04
N SER A 314 -12.59 0.19 -1.60
CA SER A 314 -12.53 1.54 -1.05
C SER A 314 -13.64 1.74 -0.02
N ALA A 315 -13.49 2.74 0.85
CA ALA A 315 -14.52 3.10 1.80
C ALA A 315 -14.56 4.61 2.07
N ASN A 316 -15.75 5.12 2.36
CA ASN A 316 -15.97 6.53 2.71
C ASN A 316 -17.17 6.70 3.66
N VAL A 317 -17.30 7.88 4.23
CA VAL A 317 -18.35 8.23 5.20
C VAL A 317 -19.05 9.51 4.77
N GLY A 318 -20.38 9.49 4.74
CA GLY A 318 -21.19 10.66 4.46
C GLY A 318 -21.29 11.62 5.65
N LYS A 319 -21.93 12.77 5.42
CA LYS A 319 -22.07 13.83 6.44
C LYS A 319 -22.86 13.37 7.68
N ASN A 320 -23.68 12.34 7.55
CA ASN A 320 -24.50 11.80 8.64
C ASN A 320 -23.80 10.66 9.40
N GLY A 321 -22.54 10.33 9.06
CA GLY A 321 -21.83 9.17 9.60
C GLY A 321 -22.14 7.85 8.89
N ASP A 322 -22.94 7.89 7.82
CA ASP A 322 -23.29 6.75 6.98
C ASP A 322 -22.06 6.23 6.24
N ALA A 323 -21.47 5.15 6.74
CA ALA A 323 -20.29 4.53 6.14
C ALA A 323 -20.66 3.63 4.96
N ALA A 324 -19.79 3.56 3.94
CA ALA A 324 -19.98 2.70 2.78
C ALA A 324 -18.70 1.99 2.37
N ILE A 325 -18.85 0.78 1.82
CA ILE A 325 -17.78 -0.03 1.25
C ILE A 325 -18.04 -0.22 -0.25
N LEU A 326 -17.03 -0.03 -1.08
CA LEU A 326 -17.10 -0.22 -2.53
C LEU A 326 -16.07 -1.26 -2.97
N PHE A 327 -16.54 -2.49 -3.21
CA PHE A 327 -15.74 -3.56 -3.82
C PHE A 327 -15.68 -3.42 -5.33
N GLY A 328 -14.60 -3.91 -5.94
CA GLY A 328 -14.47 -3.92 -7.39
C GLY A 328 -13.06 -4.25 -7.86
N LEU A 329 -12.93 -4.70 -9.11
CA LEU A 329 -11.61 -4.90 -9.72
C LEU A 329 -11.00 -3.57 -10.20
N SER A 330 -9.77 -3.62 -10.71
CA SER A 330 -9.16 -2.45 -11.33
C SER A 330 -9.99 -2.00 -12.53
N GLY A 331 -10.20 -0.69 -12.69
CA GLY A 331 -10.96 -0.11 -13.81
C GLY A 331 -12.49 -0.15 -13.67
N THR A 332 -13.05 -0.68 -12.58
CA THR A 332 -14.50 -0.67 -12.32
C THR A 332 -15.01 0.63 -11.69
N GLY A 333 -14.12 1.58 -11.40
CA GLY A 333 -14.47 2.90 -10.87
C GLY A 333 -14.38 3.04 -9.34
N LYS A 334 -13.79 2.09 -8.60
CA LYS A 334 -13.61 2.19 -7.13
C LYS A 334 -13.09 3.56 -6.67
N THR A 335 -11.90 3.94 -7.15
CA THR A 335 -11.23 5.21 -6.77
C THR A 335 -12.06 6.42 -7.17
N THR A 336 -12.57 6.44 -8.41
CA THR A 336 -13.40 7.54 -8.93
C THR A 336 -14.70 7.71 -8.15
N LEU A 337 -15.34 6.62 -7.72
CA LEU A 337 -16.61 6.64 -6.99
C LEU A 337 -16.42 6.86 -5.48
N SER A 338 -15.28 6.45 -4.91
CA SER A 338 -14.96 6.74 -3.51
C SER A 338 -14.51 8.18 -3.28
N ALA A 339 -13.90 8.81 -4.29
CA ALA A 339 -13.59 10.23 -4.33
C ALA A 339 -14.86 11.06 -4.61
N ASP A 340 -15.78 11.03 -3.65
CA ASP A 340 -16.98 11.84 -3.66
C ASP A 340 -16.75 13.12 -2.84
N PRO A 341 -16.98 14.32 -3.38
CA PRO A 341 -16.72 15.58 -2.67
C PRO A 341 -17.60 15.77 -1.43
N ASP A 342 -18.74 15.07 -1.34
CA ASP A 342 -19.66 15.15 -0.20
C ASP A 342 -19.38 14.08 0.88
N ARG A 343 -18.37 13.22 0.68
CA ARG A 343 -18.03 12.11 1.57
C ARG A 343 -16.55 12.16 1.94
N LYS A 344 -16.23 11.82 3.18
CA LYS A 344 -14.84 11.74 3.64
C LYS A 344 -14.28 10.35 3.37
N LEU A 345 -13.11 10.28 2.74
CA LEU A 345 -12.40 9.04 2.43
C LEU A 345 -11.93 8.36 3.72
N ILE A 346 -12.09 7.04 3.80
CA ILE A 346 -11.40 6.18 4.77
C ILE A 346 -10.15 5.58 4.12
N GLY A 347 -10.30 4.97 2.95
CA GLY A 347 -9.20 4.40 2.18
C GLY A 347 -9.66 4.01 0.78
N ASP A 348 -8.72 3.84 -0.15
CA ASP A 348 -8.99 3.61 -1.57
C ASP A 348 -8.93 2.13 -1.99
N ASP A 349 -8.31 1.25 -1.18
CA ASP A 349 -7.98 -0.10 -1.65
C ASP A 349 -8.05 -1.22 -0.59
N GLU A 350 -7.60 -1.00 0.65
CA GLU A 350 -7.48 -2.06 1.66
C GLU A 350 -8.13 -1.68 3.01
N ILE A 351 -9.30 -2.28 3.29
CA ILE A 351 -10.13 -1.92 4.45
C ILE A 351 -10.38 -3.16 5.31
N ALA A 352 -10.40 -3.00 6.63
CA ALA A 352 -10.88 -4.02 7.56
C ALA A 352 -12.24 -3.62 8.15
N TRP A 353 -13.20 -4.55 8.14
CA TRP A 353 -14.44 -4.43 8.90
C TRP A 353 -14.34 -5.25 10.19
N THR A 354 -14.12 -4.53 11.29
CA THR A 354 -13.92 -5.08 12.63
C THR A 354 -15.22 -5.02 13.44
N ASP A 355 -15.14 -5.29 14.74
CA ASP A 355 -16.30 -5.18 15.63
C ASP A 355 -16.64 -3.73 15.99
N LYS A 356 -15.73 -2.78 15.70
CA LYS A 356 -15.94 -1.34 15.97
C LYS A 356 -16.43 -0.55 14.75
N GLY A 357 -16.31 -1.11 13.55
CA GLY A 357 -16.58 -0.39 12.31
C GLY A 357 -15.63 -0.77 11.20
N ILE A 358 -15.37 0.16 10.29
CA ILE A 358 -14.40 0.00 9.21
C ILE A 358 -13.17 0.88 9.44
N SER A 359 -12.00 0.37 9.08
CA SER A 359 -10.74 1.10 9.21
C SER A 359 -9.80 0.76 8.06
N ASN A 360 -9.10 1.77 7.56
CA ASN A 360 -8.06 1.61 6.56
C ASN A 360 -6.90 0.78 7.12
N LEU A 361 -6.37 -0.13 6.31
CA LEU A 361 -5.13 -0.85 6.60
C LEU A 361 -3.90 -0.04 6.22
N GLU A 362 -4.09 0.97 5.38
CA GLU A 362 -3.05 1.81 4.80
C GLU A 362 -3.10 3.24 5.36
N ASP A 363 -2.10 4.04 4.99
CA ASP A 363 -2.00 5.47 5.24
C ASP A 363 -1.62 6.29 4.01
N GLY A 364 -1.74 5.67 2.84
CA GLY A 364 -1.51 6.29 1.56
C GLY A 364 -2.42 5.69 0.50
N CYS A 365 -2.35 6.26 -0.69
CA CYS A 365 -3.03 5.76 -1.87
C CYS A 365 -1.98 5.37 -2.91
N TYR A 366 -2.23 4.30 -3.66
CA TYR A 366 -1.34 3.81 -4.72
C TYR A 366 -2.05 3.80 -6.08
N ALA A 367 -2.33 5.00 -6.55
CA ALA A 367 -3.16 5.25 -7.71
C ALA A 367 -2.49 4.83 -9.02
N LYS A 368 -3.31 4.48 -10.01
CA LYS A 368 -2.85 4.35 -11.40
C LYS A 368 -2.69 5.75 -11.97
N LEU A 369 -1.59 6.01 -12.66
CA LEU A 369 -1.32 7.34 -13.19
C LEU A 369 -1.62 7.46 -14.69
N ILE A 370 -1.62 6.35 -15.43
CA ILE A 370 -1.94 6.36 -16.86
C ILE A 370 -3.36 6.89 -17.10
N ASP A 371 -3.50 7.74 -18.10
CA ASP A 371 -4.73 8.44 -18.49
C ASP A 371 -5.36 9.29 -17.37
N LEU A 372 -4.59 9.68 -16.34
CA LEU A 372 -5.11 10.55 -15.28
C LEU A 372 -5.60 11.87 -15.90
N ASN A 373 -6.90 12.11 -15.82
CA ASN A 373 -7.51 13.37 -16.22
C ASN A 373 -7.45 14.33 -15.03
N LYS A 374 -6.62 15.37 -15.13
CA LYS A 374 -6.32 16.29 -14.01
C LYS A 374 -7.53 17.13 -13.60
N GLU A 375 -8.42 17.43 -14.55
CA GLU A 375 -9.66 18.16 -14.29
C GLU A 375 -10.71 17.29 -13.58
N ALA A 376 -10.79 16.00 -13.93
CA ALA A 376 -11.72 15.05 -13.34
C ALA A 376 -11.25 14.51 -11.99
N GLU A 377 -9.93 14.45 -11.78
CA GLU A 377 -9.29 13.90 -10.57
C GLU A 377 -8.31 14.91 -9.92
N PRO A 378 -8.79 16.11 -9.52
CA PRO A 378 -7.92 17.22 -9.10
C PRO A 378 -7.11 16.93 -7.83
N ILE A 379 -7.59 16.04 -6.94
CA ILE A 379 -6.87 15.65 -5.72
C ILE A 379 -5.60 14.86 -6.07
N ILE A 380 -5.71 13.89 -6.99
CA ILE A 380 -4.56 13.09 -7.44
C ILE A 380 -3.60 13.97 -8.24
N ALA A 381 -4.14 14.86 -9.09
CA ALA A 381 -3.33 15.81 -9.86
C ALA A 381 -2.55 16.77 -8.96
N ALA A 382 -3.15 17.29 -7.89
CA ALA A 382 -2.45 18.16 -6.93
C ALA A 382 -1.34 17.42 -6.19
N ALA A 383 -1.54 16.15 -5.85
CA ALA A 383 -0.55 15.33 -5.16
C ALA A 383 0.75 15.15 -5.98
N LEU A 384 0.71 15.22 -7.32
CA LEU A 384 1.91 15.18 -8.18
C LEU A 384 2.94 16.29 -7.87
N SER A 385 2.52 17.38 -7.23
CA SER A 385 3.40 18.48 -6.83
C SER A 385 3.64 18.52 -5.31
N MET A 386 3.29 17.46 -4.58
CA MET A 386 3.50 17.37 -3.14
C MET A 386 4.82 16.68 -2.78
N PRO A 387 5.43 17.05 -1.64
CA PRO A 387 6.74 16.54 -1.24
C PRO A 387 6.76 15.03 -1.03
N THR A 388 7.84 14.39 -1.47
CA THR A 388 8.22 13.02 -1.10
C THR A 388 7.16 11.96 -1.44
N THR A 389 6.37 12.20 -2.48
CA THR A 389 5.53 11.20 -3.13
C THR A 389 6.38 10.36 -4.10
N VAL A 390 5.87 9.20 -4.55
CA VAL A 390 6.65 8.28 -5.42
C VAL A 390 5.88 8.00 -6.70
N ILE A 391 6.46 8.31 -7.86
CA ILE A 391 5.94 7.98 -9.19
C ILE A 391 6.73 6.79 -9.73
N GLU A 392 6.03 5.77 -10.22
CA GLU A 392 6.66 4.58 -10.83
C GLU A 392 6.43 4.53 -12.34
N ASN A 393 7.53 4.29 -13.06
CA ASN A 393 7.54 3.89 -14.47
C ASN A 393 6.91 4.88 -15.47
N VAL A 394 6.78 6.16 -15.10
CA VAL A 394 6.40 7.21 -16.04
C VAL A 394 7.52 7.43 -17.05
N PRO A 395 7.25 7.46 -18.36
CA PRO A 395 8.27 7.70 -19.37
C PRO A 395 9.00 9.03 -19.19
N PRO A 396 10.31 9.09 -19.53
CA PRO A 396 11.02 10.36 -19.59
C PRO A 396 10.41 11.25 -20.69
N PRO A 397 10.56 12.59 -20.58
CA PRO A 397 10.04 13.51 -21.58
C PRO A 397 10.52 13.20 -23.01
N PRO A 398 9.65 13.31 -24.03
CA PRO A 398 10.00 13.01 -25.41
C PRO A 398 10.99 14.01 -26.04
N ASP A 399 11.11 15.22 -25.47
CA ASP A 399 12.08 16.24 -25.88
C ASP A 399 13.50 15.97 -25.35
N GLY A 400 13.69 14.90 -24.56
CA GLY A 400 14.99 14.42 -24.10
C GLY A 400 15.56 15.18 -22.91
N ARG A 401 14.84 16.14 -22.33
CA ARG A 401 15.31 16.85 -21.12
C ARG A 401 15.35 15.90 -19.91
N PRO A 402 16.33 16.06 -19.01
CA PRO A 402 16.43 15.23 -17.82
C PRO A 402 15.25 15.49 -16.88
N LEU A 403 14.79 14.45 -16.15
CA LEU A 403 13.68 14.57 -15.19
C LEU A 403 13.87 15.70 -14.17
N LEU A 404 15.12 16.00 -13.78
CA LEU A 404 15.45 17.08 -12.86
C LEU A 404 15.04 18.48 -13.37
N GLU A 405 14.76 18.64 -14.67
CA GLU A 405 14.29 19.89 -15.27
C GLU A 405 12.77 19.91 -15.52
N VAL A 406 12.09 18.79 -15.28
CA VAL A 406 10.67 18.58 -15.59
C VAL A 406 9.83 18.96 -14.38
N ASP A 407 8.85 19.84 -14.58
CA ASP A 407 7.77 20.00 -13.61
C ASP A 407 6.92 18.72 -13.64
N PRO A 408 6.63 18.07 -12.50
CA PRO A 408 5.81 16.85 -12.50
C PRO A 408 4.42 17.04 -13.12
N GLN A 409 3.92 18.28 -13.22
CA GLN A 409 2.69 18.58 -13.93
C GLN A 409 2.81 18.49 -15.47
N GLU A 410 4.02 18.43 -16.01
CA GLU A 410 4.29 18.31 -17.45
C GLU A 410 4.56 16.86 -17.89
N LEU A 411 4.54 15.90 -16.96
CA LEU A 411 4.72 14.49 -17.29
C LEU A 411 3.61 14.01 -18.24
N ASP A 412 4.01 13.28 -19.29
CA ASP A 412 3.08 12.62 -20.19
C ASP A 412 2.48 11.40 -19.48
N LEU A 413 1.20 11.51 -19.13
CA LEU A 413 0.45 10.47 -18.44
C LEU A 413 -0.32 9.56 -19.41
N GLU A 414 -0.19 9.77 -20.72
CA GLU A 414 -0.81 8.93 -21.76
C GLU A 414 0.20 7.97 -22.40
N ASP A 415 1.51 8.23 -22.26
CA ASP A 415 2.58 7.38 -22.79
C ASP A 415 2.70 6.03 -22.06
N ARG A 416 2.67 4.96 -22.85
CA ARG A 416 2.71 3.54 -22.45
C ARG A 416 4.04 2.86 -22.81
N SER A 417 5.01 3.61 -23.30
CA SER A 417 6.29 3.10 -23.81
C SER A 417 7.06 2.24 -22.79
N ILE A 418 6.90 2.51 -21.49
CA ILE A 418 7.46 1.71 -20.40
C ILE A 418 6.43 0.72 -19.83
N SER A 419 5.25 1.22 -19.45
CA SER A 419 4.21 0.39 -18.85
C SER A 419 2.83 1.03 -18.95
N GLU A 420 1.79 0.23 -19.17
CA GLU A 420 0.40 0.65 -18.97
C GLU A 420 0.00 0.71 -17.49
N ASN A 421 0.90 0.33 -16.59
CA ASN A 421 0.71 0.31 -15.14
C ASN A 421 1.63 1.33 -14.46
N THR A 422 1.73 2.55 -15.01
CA THR A 422 2.33 3.67 -14.28
C THR A 422 1.56 3.93 -13.00
N ARG A 423 2.29 4.23 -11.92
CA ARG A 423 1.72 4.30 -10.58
C ARG A 423 2.19 5.52 -9.81
N PHE A 424 1.40 5.89 -8.81
CA PHE A 424 1.68 7.04 -7.99
C PHE A 424 1.28 6.77 -6.53
N ALA A 425 2.28 6.74 -5.65
CA ALA A 425 2.11 6.59 -4.21
C ALA A 425 2.19 7.96 -3.53
N TYR A 426 1.15 8.29 -2.78
CA TYR A 426 1.07 9.54 -2.01
C TYR A 426 0.37 9.29 -0.68
N GLY A 427 0.69 10.13 0.32
CA GLY A 427 0.11 9.99 1.66
C GLY A 427 -1.37 10.31 1.65
N LEU A 428 -2.12 9.71 2.57
CA LEU A 428 -3.55 9.94 2.70
C LEU A 428 -3.85 11.41 3.06
N ASP A 429 -2.91 12.07 3.72
CA ASP A 429 -2.91 13.50 4.05
C ASP A 429 -2.92 14.44 2.83
N CYS A 430 -2.58 13.94 1.63
CA CYS A 430 -2.76 14.71 0.39
C CYS A 430 -4.23 14.93 0.04
N ASN A 431 -5.15 14.13 0.61
CA ASN A 431 -6.58 14.29 0.38
C ASN A 431 -7.19 15.23 1.45
N PRO A 432 -7.83 16.35 1.05
CA PRO A 432 -8.38 17.32 1.99
C PRO A 432 -9.61 16.80 2.76
N ALA A 433 -10.26 15.74 2.30
CA ALA A 433 -11.49 15.19 2.85
C ALA A 433 -11.30 13.74 3.31
N VAL A 434 -10.51 13.53 4.36
CA VAL A 434 -10.25 12.22 4.97
C VAL A 434 -10.92 12.14 6.34
N MET A 435 -11.43 10.96 6.68
CA MET A 435 -11.94 10.68 8.02
C MET A 435 -10.81 10.67 9.06
N GLU A 436 -11.08 11.24 10.23
CA GLU A 436 -10.11 11.21 11.32
C GLU A 436 -9.69 9.78 11.67
N GLY A 437 -8.38 9.53 11.70
CA GLY A 437 -7.81 8.20 11.92
C GLY A 437 -8.09 7.19 10.80
N ALA A 438 -8.56 7.62 9.63
CA ALA A 438 -8.93 6.78 8.50
C ALA A 438 -9.85 5.61 8.92
N LYS A 439 -10.88 5.93 9.71
CA LYS A 439 -11.85 4.97 10.24
C LYS A 439 -13.26 5.55 10.28
N GLY A 440 -14.25 4.69 10.30
CA GLY A 440 -15.66 5.03 10.42
C GLY A 440 -16.45 3.96 11.17
N GLY A 441 -17.73 4.25 11.41
CA GLY A 441 -18.66 3.30 12.03
C GLY A 441 -18.93 2.09 11.14
N HIS A 442 -19.92 1.28 11.52
CA HIS A 442 -20.35 0.18 10.67
C HIS A 442 -20.94 0.70 9.35
N PRO A 443 -20.63 0.04 8.21
CA PRO A 443 -21.17 0.43 6.92
C PRO A 443 -22.67 0.17 6.89
N GLU A 444 -23.41 1.13 6.34
CA GLU A 444 -24.83 0.95 6.05
C GLU A 444 -25.06 0.40 4.63
N THR A 445 -24.12 0.62 3.71
CA THR A 445 -24.21 0.15 2.33
C THR A 445 -22.90 -0.52 1.89
N VAL A 446 -23.02 -1.73 1.34
CA VAL A 446 -21.97 -2.46 0.63
C VAL A 446 -22.28 -2.42 -0.86
N VAL A 447 -21.34 -1.96 -1.67
CA VAL A 447 -21.48 -1.85 -3.13
C VAL A 447 -20.52 -2.84 -3.78
N LEU A 448 -21.03 -3.72 -4.63
CA LEU A 448 -20.24 -4.59 -5.49
C LEU A 448 -20.20 -3.97 -6.89
N LEU A 449 -19.04 -3.46 -7.31
CA LEU A 449 -18.87 -2.87 -8.65
C LEU A 449 -18.49 -3.93 -9.67
N THR A 450 -19.22 -3.96 -10.80
CA THR A 450 -18.88 -4.78 -11.96
C THR A 450 -18.83 -3.91 -13.21
N ALA A 451 -17.80 -4.08 -14.04
CA ALA A 451 -17.78 -3.47 -15.37
C ALA A 451 -18.19 -4.54 -16.39
N ASP A 452 -19.51 -4.72 -16.58
CA ASP A 452 -20.04 -5.70 -17.51
C ASP A 452 -19.93 -5.22 -18.96
N ALA A 453 -19.02 -5.79 -19.74
CA ALA A 453 -18.84 -5.45 -21.15
C ALA A 453 -19.78 -6.24 -22.09
N PHE A 454 -20.53 -7.21 -21.56
CA PHE A 454 -21.58 -7.90 -22.32
C PHE A 454 -22.86 -7.07 -22.40
N GLY A 455 -23.03 -6.09 -21.50
CA GLY A 455 -24.15 -5.14 -21.51
C GLY A 455 -25.48 -5.74 -21.07
N VAL A 456 -25.44 -6.78 -20.25
CA VAL A 456 -26.60 -7.56 -19.82
C VAL A 456 -26.92 -7.43 -18.34
N MET A 457 -25.94 -7.03 -17.51
CA MET A 457 -26.19 -6.80 -16.09
C MET A 457 -27.05 -5.55 -15.88
N PRO A 458 -28.05 -5.58 -14.97
CA PRO A 458 -28.81 -4.39 -14.62
C PRO A 458 -27.89 -3.26 -14.14
N PRO A 459 -28.25 -1.98 -14.38
CA PRO A 459 -27.46 -0.86 -13.87
C PRO A 459 -27.25 -0.92 -12.36
N ILE A 460 -28.28 -1.34 -11.61
CA ILE A 460 -28.19 -1.62 -10.19
C ILE A 460 -29.11 -2.78 -9.82
N SER A 461 -28.71 -3.60 -8.86
CA SER A 461 -29.54 -4.65 -8.27
C SER A 461 -29.41 -4.65 -6.76
N ILE A 462 -30.51 -4.87 -6.05
CA ILE A 462 -30.54 -5.01 -4.59
C ILE A 462 -30.29 -6.48 -4.28
N LEU A 463 -29.31 -6.76 -3.42
CA LEU A 463 -28.90 -8.12 -3.07
C LEU A 463 -29.32 -8.47 -1.64
N ASN A 464 -29.90 -9.65 -1.47
CA ASN A 464 -29.97 -10.30 -0.16
C ASN A 464 -28.59 -10.88 0.25
N SER A 465 -28.48 -11.44 1.44
CA SER A 465 -27.20 -11.93 1.96
C SER A 465 -26.60 -13.09 1.16
N SER A 466 -27.40 -14.04 0.70
CA SER A 466 -26.94 -15.17 -0.13
C SER A 466 -26.48 -14.69 -1.51
N GLU A 467 -27.23 -13.78 -2.14
CA GLU A 467 -26.85 -13.16 -3.41
C GLU A 467 -25.56 -12.32 -3.26
N ALA A 468 -25.43 -11.58 -2.16
CA ALA A 468 -24.22 -10.83 -1.85
C ALA A 468 -23.00 -11.78 -1.73
N MET A 469 -23.14 -12.90 -1.02
CA MET A 469 -22.10 -13.94 -0.96
C MET A 469 -21.78 -14.48 -2.35
N TYR A 470 -22.79 -14.85 -3.15
CA TYR A 470 -22.62 -15.40 -4.50
C TYR A 470 -21.83 -14.46 -5.41
N HIS A 471 -22.23 -13.19 -5.48
CA HIS A 471 -21.57 -12.18 -6.29
C HIS A 471 -20.19 -11.78 -5.73
N PHE A 472 -20.01 -11.81 -4.42
CA PHE A 472 -18.74 -11.55 -3.76
C PHE A 472 -17.70 -12.64 -4.07
N VAL A 473 -18.04 -13.93 -3.93
CA VAL A 473 -17.11 -15.03 -4.27
C VAL A 473 -16.92 -15.19 -5.77
N SER A 474 -17.90 -14.79 -6.58
CA SER A 474 -17.73 -14.75 -8.04
C SER A 474 -16.76 -13.63 -8.45
N GLY A 475 -16.93 -12.42 -7.89
CA GLY A 475 -16.09 -11.27 -8.16
C GLY A 475 -16.00 -10.94 -9.66
N TYR A 476 -17.17 -10.86 -10.31
CA TYR A 476 -17.30 -10.71 -11.76
C TYR A 476 -17.01 -9.28 -12.25
N SER A 477 -16.24 -9.18 -13.32
CA SER A 477 -16.10 -8.00 -14.18
C SER A 477 -15.77 -8.45 -15.61
N SER A 478 -15.54 -7.52 -16.53
CA SER A 478 -15.00 -7.82 -17.87
C SER A 478 -13.63 -7.21 -18.11
N LYS A 479 -12.83 -7.89 -18.94
CA LYS A 479 -11.68 -7.32 -19.65
C LYS A 479 -12.14 -6.81 -21.01
N LEU A 480 -11.66 -5.63 -21.41
CA LEU A 480 -12.07 -4.99 -22.65
C LEU A 480 -11.21 -5.47 -23.82
N ALA A 481 -11.81 -5.48 -25.01
CA ALA A 481 -11.08 -5.70 -26.24
C ALA A 481 -10.10 -4.54 -26.49
N GLY A 482 -8.88 -4.85 -26.92
CA GLY A 482 -7.84 -3.86 -27.26
C GLY A 482 -7.07 -3.25 -26.07
N THR A 483 -7.45 -3.52 -24.81
CA THR A 483 -6.72 -3.03 -23.62
C THR A 483 -5.73 -4.04 -23.05
N GLU A 484 -5.69 -5.27 -23.57
CA GLU A 484 -4.67 -6.27 -23.27
C GLU A 484 -4.28 -6.98 -24.57
N VAL A 485 -2.99 -7.33 -24.71
CA VAL A 485 -2.48 -8.05 -25.89
C VAL A 485 -3.26 -9.35 -26.09
N GLY A 486 -3.88 -9.50 -27.26
CA GLY A 486 -4.60 -10.72 -27.67
C GLY A 486 -6.09 -10.77 -27.33
N ILE A 487 -6.68 -9.72 -26.74
CA ILE A 487 -8.14 -9.66 -26.50
C ILE A 487 -8.82 -8.89 -27.63
N VAL A 488 -9.53 -9.63 -28.50
CA VAL A 488 -10.30 -9.07 -29.64
C VAL A 488 -11.79 -8.90 -29.33
N GLU A 489 -12.32 -9.64 -28.36
CA GLU A 489 -13.71 -9.58 -27.88
C GLU A 489 -13.74 -9.47 -26.35
N PRO A 490 -14.78 -8.87 -25.75
CA PRO A 490 -14.91 -8.78 -24.29
C PRO A 490 -14.81 -10.15 -23.63
N LYS A 491 -14.03 -10.23 -22.56
CA LYS A 491 -13.83 -11.48 -21.83
C LYS A 491 -14.26 -11.32 -20.38
N ALA A 492 -15.15 -12.20 -19.93
CA ALA A 492 -15.52 -12.28 -18.52
C ALA A 492 -14.28 -12.59 -17.68
N THR A 493 -14.15 -11.91 -16.54
CA THR A 493 -13.13 -12.16 -15.54
C THR A 493 -13.79 -12.34 -14.18
N PHE A 494 -13.38 -13.41 -13.48
CA PHE A 494 -13.88 -13.75 -12.16
C PHE A 494 -12.70 -13.76 -11.21
N SER A 495 -12.76 -12.90 -10.20
CA SER A 495 -11.71 -12.76 -9.19
C SER A 495 -12.38 -12.73 -7.83
N ALA A 496 -12.45 -13.90 -7.20
CA ALA A 496 -13.11 -14.10 -5.92
C ALA A 496 -12.77 -13.02 -4.88
N CYS A 497 -13.80 -12.60 -4.14
CA CYS A 497 -13.73 -11.52 -3.15
C CYS A 497 -13.27 -10.18 -3.76
N PHE A 498 -13.42 -10.01 -5.07
CA PHE A 498 -12.86 -8.91 -5.87
C PHE A 498 -11.34 -8.72 -5.70
N GLY A 499 -10.61 -9.75 -5.27
CA GLY A 499 -9.22 -9.60 -4.86
C GLY A 499 -8.46 -10.92 -4.80
N ALA A 500 -8.86 -11.93 -5.58
CA ALA A 500 -8.39 -13.31 -5.47
C ALA A 500 -6.88 -13.47 -5.28
N PRO A 501 -5.98 -12.75 -6.00
CA PRO A 501 -4.54 -12.89 -5.81
C PRO A 501 -4.07 -12.65 -4.36
N PHE A 502 -4.75 -11.77 -3.61
CA PHE A 502 -4.37 -11.37 -2.25
C PHE A 502 -5.08 -12.17 -1.16
N MET A 503 -6.10 -12.94 -1.53
CA MET A 503 -6.88 -13.74 -0.59
C MET A 503 -6.09 -14.99 -0.22
N SER A 504 -5.52 -15.02 0.98
CA SER A 504 -4.68 -16.12 1.47
C SER A 504 -5.46 -17.27 2.07
N ARG A 505 -6.69 -17.05 2.57
CA ARG A 505 -7.67 -18.09 2.93
C ARG A 505 -8.65 -18.39 1.81
N TYR A 506 -9.43 -19.46 1.97
CA TYR A 506 -10.50 -19.81 1.03
C TYR A 506 -11.55 -18.69 0.97
N ALA A 507 -12.09 -18.44 -0.23
CA ALA A 507 -13.13 -17.43 -0.47
C ALA A 507 -14.34 -17.58 0.49
N SER A 508 -14.63 -18.82 0.89
CA SER A 508 -15.67 -19.18 1.85
C SER A 508 -15.58 -18.45 3.19
N VAL A 509 -14.36 -18.26 3.69
CA VAL A 509 -14.10 -17.63 4.98
C VAL A 509 -14.55 -16.17 4.93
N TYR A 510 -14.12 -15.43 3.91
CA TYR A 510 -14.49 -14.02 3.76
C TYR A 510 -15.97 -13.84 3.45
N ALA A 511 -16.57 -14.72 2.64
CA ALA A 511 -18.00 -14.65 2.32
C ALA A 511 -18.88 -14.84 3.56
N LYS A 512 -18.57 -15.81 4.41
CA LYS A 512 -19.27 -16.03 5.68
C LYS A 512 -19.12 -14.85 6.64
N LEU A 513 -17.92 -14.25 6.69
CA LEU A 513 -17.69 -13.02 7.47
C LEU A 513 -18.50 -11.84 6.93
N LEU A 514 -18.56 -11.65 5.61
CA LEU A 514 -19.37 -10.61 4.97
C LEU A 514 -20.85 -10.76 5.31
N ALA A 515 -21.40 -11.96 5.14
CA ALA A 515 -22.81 -12.23 5.46
C ALA A 515 -23.11 -11.99 6.95
N LYS A 516 -22.27 -12.51 7.85
CA LYS A 516 -22.42 -12.29 9.30
C LYS A 516 -22.40 -10.80 9.64
N LYS A 517 -21.44 -10.04 9.11
CA LYS A 517 -21.31 -8.61 9.36
C LYS A 517 -22.52 -7.83 8.83
N MET A 518 -22.96 -8.13 7.60
CA MET A 518 -24.17 -7.52 7.02
C MET A 518 -25.43 -7.82 7.83
N GLU A 519 -25.61 -9.06 8.30
CA GLU A 519 -26.77 -9.44 9.12
C GLU A 519 -26.78 -8.72 10.47
N MET A 520 -25.62 -8.59 11.11
CA MET A 520 -25.46 -7.91 12.39
C MET A 520 -25.76 -6.41 12.29
N THR A 521 -25.32 -5.76 11.21
CA THR A 521 -25.45 -4.30 11.06
C THR A 521 -26.63 -3.87 10.20
N LYS A 522 -27.36 -4.83 9.61
CA LYS A 522 -28.42 -4.58 8.62
C LYS A 522 -27.92 -3.76 7.42
N ALA A 523 -26.66 -3.95 7.04
CA ALA A 523 -26.10 -3.27 5.88
C ALA A 523 -26.81 -3.72 4.61
N ARG A 524 -27.18 -2.74 3.77
CA ARG A 524 -27.69 -2.96 2.41
C ARG A 524 -26.56 -3.49 1.54
N CYS A 525 -26.87 -4.32 0.55
CA CYS A 525 -25.92 -4.67 -0.50
C CYS A 525 -26.52 -4.42 -1.88
N VAL A 526 -25.74 -3.78 -2.75
CA VAL A 526 -26.12 -3.55 -4.14
C VAL A 526 -25.03 -4.01 -5.10
N LEU A 527 -25.44 -4.56 -6.24
CA LEU A 527 -24.58 -4.82 -7.40
C LEU A 527 -24.73 -3.65 -8.37
N LEU A 528 -23.67 -2.89 -8.63
CA LEU A 528 -23.69 -1.70 -9.47
C LEU A 528 -22.87 -1.95 -10.74
N ASN A 529 -23.52 -1.90 -11.90
CA ASN A 529 -22.87 -2.05 -13.20
C ASN A 529 -22.30 -0.71 -13.68
N THR A 530 -20.97 -0.61 -13.73
CA THR A 530 -20.21 0.53 -14.25
C THR A 530 -19.65 0.29 -15.66
N GLY A 531 -20.07 -0.82 -16.27
CA GLY A 531 -19.73 -1.27 -17.62
C GLY A 531 -20.68 -0.71 -18.67
N TRP A 532 -21.21 -1.57 -19.54
CA TRP A 532 -21.96 -1.21 -20.73
C TRP A 532 -23.47 -1.41 -20.56
N SER A 533 -24.23 -0.67 -21.37
CA SER A 533 -25.68 -0.78 -21.53
C SER A 533 -26.08 -0.56 -22.99
N GLY A 534 -27.26 -1.06 -23.39
CA GLY A 534 -27.79 -0.97 -24.75
C GLY A 534 -27.17 -1.93 -25.78
N GLY A 535 -26.27 -2.81 -25.35
CA GLY A 535 -25.55 -3.76 -26.20
C GLY A 535 -24.20 -4.16 -25.59
N PRO A 536 -23.51 -5.17 -26.16
CA PRO A 536 -22.15 -5.50 -25.77
C PRO A 536 -21.19 -4.37 -26.16
N TYR A 537 -19.97 -4.39 -25.64
CA TYR A 537 -18.89 -3.51 -26.09
C TYR A 537 -18.77 -3.50 -27.62
N GLY A 538 -18.61 -2.31 -28.20
CA GLY A 538 -18.60 -2.09 -29.65
C GLY A 538 -19.99 -1.74 -30.23
N VAL A 539 -21.08 -2.13 -29.56
CA VAL A 539 -22.46 -1.78 -29.95
C VAL A 539 -23.11 -0.89 -28.90
N GLY A 540 -23.10 -1.32 -27.65
CA GLY A 540 -23.56 -0.56 -26.50
C GLY A 540 -22.59 0.54 -26.09
N LYS A 541 -22.99 1.34 -25.09
CA LYS A 541 -22.16 2.41 -24.54
C LYS A 541 -21.87 2.15 -23.08
N ARG A 542 -20.68 2.59 -22.63
CA ARG A 542 -20.37 2.58 -21.20
C ARG A 542 -21.36 3.47 -20.45
N MET A 543 -21.78 3.03 -19.28
CA MET A 543 -22.69 3.77 -18.40
C MET A 543 -22.14 5.17 -18.13
N PRO A 544 -22.91 6.24 -18.40
CA PRO A 544 -22.45 7.59 -18.13
C PRO A 544 -22.16 7.79 -16.64
N LEU A 545 -21.01 8.38 -16.29
CA LEU A 545 -20.60 8.57 -14.90
C LEU A 545 -21.66 9.29 -14.05
N ARG A 546 -22.37 10.26 -14.64
CA ARG A 546 -23.50 10.96 -13.99
C ARG A 546 -24.61 10.00 -13.56
N ILE A 547 -24.95 9.01 -14.40
CA ILE A 547 -25.98 8.00 -14.09
C ILE A 547 -25.45 7.05 -13.02
N THR A 548 -24.20 6.59 -13.14
CA THR A 548 -23.56 5.73 -12.13
C THR A 548 -23.53 6.40 -10.74
N ARG A 549 -23.20 7.69 -10.67
CA ARG A 549 -23.23 8.47 -9.42
C ARG A 549 -24.66 8.62 -8.88
N ALA A 550 -25.67 8.83 -9.73
CA ALA A 550 -27.06 8.91 -9.29
C ALA A 550 -27.54 7.57 -8.68
N LEU A 551 -27.22 6.44 -9.32
CA LEU A 551 -27.51 5.09 -8.80
C LEU A 551 -26.81 4.83 -7.47
N LEU A 552 -25.52 5.16 -7.39
CA LEU A 552 -24.73 5.02 -6.16
C LEU A 552 -25.33 5.86 -5.03
N ASN A 553 -25.60 7.14 -5.28
CA ASN A 553 -26.16 8.04 -4.26
C ASN A 553 -27.53 7.56 -3.77
N ALA A 554 -28.40 7.08 -4.66
CA ALA A 554 -29.67 6.49 -4.26
C ALA A 554 -29.49 5.26 -3.34
N ALA A 555 -28.50 4.39 -3.63
CA ALA A 555 -28.18 3.26 -2.77
C ALA A 555 -27.55 3.65 -1.42
N LEU A 556 -26.74 4.70 -1.40
CA LEU A 556 -26.13 5.23 -0.18
C LEU A 556 -27.18 5.89 0.73
N ASN A 557 -28.13 6.62 0.15
CA ASN A 557 -29.19 7.31 0.87
C ASN A 557 -30.32 6.39 1.36
N GLY A 558 -30.37 5.13 0.91
CA GLY A 558 -31.50 4.23 1.16
C GLY A 558 -32.74 4.53 0.31
N ASP A 559 -32.61 5.34 -0.75
CA ASP A 559 -33.72 5.70 -1.64
C ASP A 559 -34.30 4.48 -2.38
N LEU A 560 -33.56 3.37 -2.42
CA LEU A 560 -33.94 2.12 -3.08
C LEU A 560 -34.62 1.12 -2.13
N ASP A 561 -34.74 1.41 -0.84
CA ASP A 561 -35.20 0.45 0.17
C ASP A 561 -36.70 0.14 0.08
N LYS A 562 -37.49 1.04 -0.52
CA LYS A 562 -38.96 0.97 -0.57
C LYS A 562 -39.55 1.22 -1.96
N VAL A 563 -38.76 1.05 -3.00
CA VAL A 563 -39.23 1.21 -4.39
C VAL A 563 -39.88 -0.08 -4.90
N ASP A 564 -40.77 0.03 -5.88
CA ASP A 564 -41.26 -1.14 -6.59
C ASP A 564 -40.10 -1.83 -7.31
N VAL A 565 -40.09 -3.16 -7.27
CA VAL A 565 -39.04 -3.98 -7.87
C VAL A 565 -39.57 -4.90 -8.97
N GLU A 566 -38.66 -5.33 -9.84
CA GLU A 566 -38.85 -6.36 -10.86
C GLU A 566 -37.71 -7.37 -10.73
N VAL A 567 -38.01 -8.68 -10.82
CA VAL A 567 -36.98 -9.72 -10.77
C VAL A 567 -36.48 -9.99 -12.18
N HIS A 568 -35.15 -9.98 -12.35
CA HIS A 568 -34.53 -10.27 -13.63
C HIS A 568 -34.77 -11.74 -14.02
N PRO A 569 -35.35 -12.05 -15.20
CA PRO A 569 -35.84 -13.40 -15.51
C PRO A 569 -34.75 -14.47 -15.66
N ILE A 570 -33.51 -14.06 -16.00
CA ILE A 570 -32.37 -14.98 -16.17
C ILE A 570 -31.52 -15.03 -14.89
N PHE A 571 -30.98 -13.91 -14.44
CA PHE A 571 -30.11 -13.86 -13.26
C PHE A 571 -30.83 -13.97 -11.90
N GLY A 572 -32.15 -13.77 -11.82
CA GLY A 572 -32.88 -13.73 -10.54
C GLY A 572 -32.66 -12.44 -9.73
N LEU A 573 -31.89 -11.48 -10.24
CA LEU A 573 -31.56 -10.24 -9.54
C LEU A 573 -32.76 -9.33 -9.33
N THR A 574 -32.87 -8.74 -8.14
CA THR A 574 -33.89 -7.74 -7.82
C THR A 574 -33.52 -6.36 -8.38
N MET A 575 -34.30 -5.86 -9.35
CA MET A 575 -34.07 -4.57 -10.03
C MET A 575 -35.09 -3.52 -9.56
N PRO A 576 -34.67 -2.32 -9.15
CA PRO A 576 -35.61 -1.23 -8.84
C PRO A 576 -36.28 -0.72 -10.13
N LYS A 577 -37.59 -0.41 -10.07
CA LYS A 577 -38.33 0.18 -11.21
C LYS A 577 -38.16 1.68 -11.35
N SER A 578 -37.64 2.34 -10.32
CA SER A 578 -37.39 3.78 -10.30
C SER A 578 -36.15 4.10 -9.46
N CYS A 579 -35.39 5.11 -9.88
CA CYS A 579 -34.26 5.65 -9.13
C CYS A 579 -34.20 7.17 -9.40
N PRO A 580 -34.06 8.02 -8.37
CA PRO A 580 -33.93 9.46 -8.55
C PRO A 580 -32.81 9.83 -9.54
N GLY A 581 -33.10 10.72 -10.48
CA GLY A 581 -32.11 11.21 -11.46
C GLY A 581 -31.73 10.22 -12.58
N VAL A 582 -32.37 9.04 -12.64
CA VAL A 582 -32.13 8.00 -13.64
C VAL A 582 -33.42 7.68 -14.40
N PRO A 583 -33.40 7.67 -15.75
CA PRO A 583 -34.57 7.27 -16.53
C PRO A 583 -34.97 5.81 -16.28
N SER A 584 -36.24 5.54 -15.98
CA SER A 584 -36.73 4.22 -15.57
C SER A 584 -36.49 3.13 -16.63
N GLU A 585 -36.48 3.49 -17.91
CA GLU A 585 -36.18 2.57 -19.01
C GLU A 585 -34.75 2.05 -18.99
N MET A 586 -33.80 2.78 -18.39
CA MET A 586 -32.41 2.32 -18.26
C MET A 586 -32.27 1.23 -17.20
N LEU A 587 -33.11 1.23 -16.17
CA LEU A 587 -33.02 0.32 -15.02
C LEU A 587 -33.28 -1.15 -15.39
N ASN A 588 -34.00 -1.38 -16.49
CA ASN A 588 -34.17 -2.71 -17.06
C ASN A 588 -33.27 -2.85 -18.30
N PRO A 589 -32.13 -3.57 -18.21
CA PRO A 589 -31.13 -3.63 -19.27
C PRO A 589 -31.71 -4.20 -20.59
N ARG A 590 -32.67 -5.14 -20.52
CA ARG A 590 -33.36 -5.66 -21.72
C ARG A 590 -34.09 -4.55 -22.47
N LYS A 591 -34.65 -3.54 -21.78
CA LYS A 591 -35.33 -2.41 -22.43
C LYS A 591 -34.38 -1.50 -23.21
N THR A 592 -33.09 -1.48 -22.86
CA THR A 592 -32.07 -0.65 -23.53
C THR A 592 -31.55 -1.24 -24.85
N TRP A 593 -31.66 -2.56 -25.06
CA TRP A 593 -31.22 -3.21 -26.28
C TRP A 593 -32.21 -3.03 -27.43
N THR A 594 -31.74 -2.75 -28.64
CA THR A 594 -32.64 -2.70 -29.82
C THR A 594 -33.22 -4.08 -30.11
N ASP A 595 -32.38 -5.12 -30.15
CA ASP A 595 -32.79 -6.51 -30.33
C ASP A 595 -32.90 -7.21 -28.96
N LYS A 596 -34.13 -7.58 -28.60
CA LYS A 596 -34.43 -8.20 -27.31
C LYS A 596 -34.04 -9.69 -27.26
N GLU A 597 -34.03 -10.39 -28.39
CA GLU A 597 -33.60 -11.78 -28.44
C GLU A 597 -32.08 -11.89 -28.37
N ALA A 598 -31.36 -10.94 -28.98
CA ALA A 598 -29.91 -10.83 -28.83
C ALA A 598 -29.51 -10.60 -27.37
N TYR A 599 -30.26 -9.76 -26.65
CA TYR A 599 -30.10 -9.59 -25.20
C TYR A 599 -30.26 -10.92 -24.45
N ASP A 600 -31.37 -11.64 -24.70
CA ASP A 600 -31.68 -12.88 -23.98
C ASP A 600 -30.58 -13.94 -24.19
N LYS A 601 -30.04 -14.05 -25.41
CA LYS A 601 -28.89 -14.93 -25.73
C LYS A 601 -27.62 -14.53 -24.98
N ALA A 602 -27.28 -13.24 -24.98
CA ALA A 602 -26.09 -12.74 -24.30
C ALA A 602 -26.19 -12.92 -22.77
N ALA A 603 -27.37 -12.70 -22.19
CA ALA A 603 -27.63 -12.87 -20.77
C ALA A 603 -27.54 -14.34 -20.35
N LEU A 604 -28.08 -15.28 -21.14
CA LEU A 604 -27.92 -16.72 -20.91
C LEU A 604 -26.46 -17.17 -21.01
N ASN A 605 -25.71 -16.65 -21.97
CA ASN A 605 -24.28 -16.93 -22.10
C ASN A 605 -23.51 -16.48 -20.85
N LEU A 606 -23.75 -15.26 -20.35
CA LEU A 606 -23.11 -14.79 -19.13
C LEU A 606 -23.54 -15.61 -17.90
N GLN A 607 -24.82 -15.99 -17.78
CA GLN A 607 -25.28 -16.87 -16.70
C GLN A 607 -24.52 -18.20 -16.68
N ASN A 608 -24.29 -18.81 -17.85
CA ASN A 608 -23.52 -20.05 -17.95
C ASN A 608 -22.06 -19.84 -17.51
N MET A 609 -21.42 -18.73 -17.88
CA MET A 609 -20.07 -18.41 -17.40
C MET A 609 -20.00 -18.27 -15.87
N PHE A 610 -21.03 -17.69 -15.24
CA PHE A 610 -21.13 -17.63 -13.78
C PHE A 610 -21.21 -19.04 -13.16
N ARG A 611 -22.07 -19.91 -13.70
CA ARG A 611 -22.22 -21.31 -13.25
C ARG A 611 -20.93 -22.10 -13.40
N GLU A 612 -20.30 -22.05 -14.57
CA GLU A 612 -19.02 -22.71 -14.84
C GLU A 612 -17.92 -22.24 -13.89
N ASN A 613 -17.84 -20.94 -13.62
CA ASN A 613 -16.88 -20.41 -12.65
C ASN A 613 -17.15 -20.93 -11.23
N PHE A 614 -18.41 -20.94 -10.82
CA PHE A 614 -18.82 -21.37 -9.48
C PHE A 614 -18.51 -22.87 -9.25
N GLU A 615 -18.78 -23.71 -10.24
CA GLU A 615 -18.42 -25.13 -10.25
C GLU A 615 -16.90 -25.35 -10.24
N LYS A 616 -16.18 -24.68 -11.15
CA LYS A 616 -14.72 -24.81 -11.28
C LYS A 616 -13.97 -24.39 -10.03
N LYS A 617 -14.50 -23.41 -9.28
CA LYS A 617 -13.93 -22.95 -8.01
C LYS A 617 -14.44 -23.72 -6.80
N SER A 618 -15.32 -24.71 -7.02
CA SER A 618 -15.93 -25.55 -5.99
C SER A 618 -16.62 -24.73 -4.91
N PHE A 619 -17.26 -23.63 -5.31
CA PHE A 619 -18.03 -22.77 -4.42
C PHE A 619 -19.38 -23.36 -4.02
N GLY A 620 -19.78 -24.49 -4.60
CA GLY A 620 -21.00 -25.22 -4.22
C GLY A 620 -21.06 -25.66 -2.74
N ASN A 621 -19.91 -25.76 -2.07
CA ASN A 621 -19.84 -26.12 -0.64
C ASN A 621 -20.06 -24.92 0.31
N LEU A 622 -20.46 -23.76 -0.21
CA LEU A 622 -20.64 -22.54 0.59
C LEU A 622 -21.98 -22.45 1.31
N ASP A 623 -22.86 -23.45 1.17
CA ASP A 623 -24.26 -23.40 1.61
C ASP A 623 -24.98 -22.13 1.10
N ILE A 624 -24.65 -21.71 -0.13
CA ILE A 624 -25.31 -20.61 -0.83
C ILE A 624 -26.42 -21.25 -1.66
N ASP A 625 -27.67 -21.10 -1.20
CA ASP A 625 -28.89 -21.56 -1.88
C ASP A 625 -29.12 -20.89 -3.25
#